data_AF-A0A7C1QTN7-F1
#
_entry.id   AF-A0A7C1QTN7-F1
#
_cell.length_a   1.000
_cell.length_b   1.000
_cell.length_c   1.000
_cell.angle_alpha   90.00
_cell.angle_beta   90.00
_cell.angle_gamma   90.00
#
_symmetry.space_group_name_H-M   'P 1'
#
loop_
_entity.id
_entity.type
_entity.pdbx_description
1 polymer ?
#
loop_
_entity_poly.entity_id
_entity_poly.type
_entity_poly.pdbx_seq_one_letter_code
_entity_poly.pdbx_strand_id
1 'polypeptide(L)'
;MPTSGGNAKLTWEGWKKLEQLKELGILSKKCFVAMSCSEDLSEIYEQGIKEAIIEVGYEPIFIEKEEHNEKICDLIIAEIRACKFLIVDVTGQRQNVYYEAGFAHGLG
;
A
#
# COMPACT_ATOMS: atom_id res chain seq x y z
N MET A 1 36.62 -14.35 13.57
CA MET A 1 35.61 -13.32 13.88
C MET A 1 35.45 -12.45 12.64
N PRO A 2 34.28 -12.37 11.98
CA PRO A 2 34.10 -11.42 10.90
C PRO A 2 33.50 -10.14 11.46
N THR A 3 34.23 -9.02 11.38
CA THR A 3 33.70 -7.67 11.55
C THR A 3 34.27 -6.78 10.45
N SER A 4 33.54 -6.70 9.35
CA SER A 4 33.75 -5.67 8.32
C SER A 4 32.40 -5.16 7.86
N GLY A 5 31.71 -4.47 8.76
CA GLY A 5 30.60 -3.60 8.40
C GLY A 5 31.14 -2.43 7.60
N GLY A 6 31.03 -2.50 6.27
CA GLY A 6 31.42 -1.39 5.40
C GLY A 6 30.51 -0.18 5.62
N ASN A 7 31.11 0.99 5.86
CA ASN A 7 30.38 2.25 5.90
C ASN A 7 30.05 2.68 4.47
N ALA A 8 28.79 2.52 4.06
CA ALA A 8 28.27 3.13 2.83
C ALA A 8 27.63 4.49 3.17
N LYS A 9 27.88 5.49 2.33
CA LYS A 9 27.23 6.81 2.39
C LYS A 9 26.57 7.10 1.05
N LEU A 10 25.35 7.64 1.08
CA LEU A 10 24.68 8.09 -0.13
C LEU A 10 25.42 9.28 -0.74
N THR A 11 25.62 9.24 -2.05
CA THR A 11 26.08 10.38 -2.83
C THR A 11 24.96 11.42 -2.95
N TRP A 12 25.29 12.63 -3.39
CA TRP A 12 24.28 13.67 -3.67
C TRP A 12 23.17 13.18 -4.60
N GLU A 13 23.52 12.50 -5.70
CA GLU A 13 22.53 11.89 -6.61
C GLU A 13 21.69 10.81 -5.90
N GLY A 14 22.30 10.05 -4.98
CA GLY A 14 21.58 9.09 -4.15
C GLY A 14 20.56 9.75 -3.22
N TRP A 15 20.91 10.89 -2.60
CA TRP A 15 19.99 11.69 -1.79
C TRP A 15 18.85 12.28 -2.62
N LYS A 16 19.16 12.86 -3.79
CA LYS A 16 18.17 13.40 -4.73
C LYS A 16 17.19 12.32 -5.19
N LYS A 17 17.69 11.11 -5.50
CA LYS A 17 16.83 9.98 -5.87
C LYS A 17 15.95 9.54 -4.71
N LEU A 18 16.47 9.54 -3.48
CA LEU A 18 15.71 9.19 -2.28
C LEU A 18 14.55 10.18 -2.04
N GLU A 19 14.78 11.49 -2.19
CA GLU A 19 13.73 12.50 -2.09
C GLU A 19 12.65 12.30 -3.16
N GLN A 20 13.05 12.11 -4.42
CA GLN A 20 12.09 11.81 -5.50
C GLN A 20 11.24 10.58 -5.19
N LEU A 21 11.84 9.51 -4.65
CA LEU A 21 11.10 8.29 -4.29
C LEU A 21 10.08 8.53 -3.16
N LYS A 22 10.36 9.47 -2.23
CA LYS A 22 9.38 9.87 -1.20
C LYS A 22 8.22 10.68 -1.79
N GLU A 23 8.52 11.56 -2.76
CA GLU A 23 7.51 12.38 -3.43
C GLU A 23 6.59 11.56 -4.36
N LEU A 24 7.03 10.39 -4.83
CA LEU A 24 6.23 9.51 -5.68
C LEU A 24 4.91 9.11 -5.03
N GLY A 25 4.84 8.91 -3.71
CA GLY A 25 3.57 8.62 -3.02
C GLY A 25 2.58 9.78 -3.13
N ILE A 26 3.06 11.02 -2.91
CA ILE A 26 2.24 12.24 -2.99
C ILE A 26 1.74 12.50 -4.42
N LEU A 27 2.57 12.21 -5.42
CA LEU A 27 2.23 12.36 -6.83
C LEU A 27 1.54 11.12 -7.43
N SER A 28 1.39 10.05 -6.64
CA SER A 28 0.79 8.80 -7.08
C SER A 28 -0.67 8.99 -7.44
N LYS A 29 -1.13 8.19 -8.41
CA LYS A 29 -2.56 8.00 -8.66
C LYS A 29 -3.13 6.80 -7.95
N LYS A 30 -2.29 6.00 -7.28
CA LYS A 30 -2.75 4.78 -6.62
C LYS A 30 -3.55 5.11 -5.35
N CYS A 31 -4.70 4.48 -5.20
CA CYS A 31 -5.47 4.42 -3.97
C CYS A 31 -5.47 2.96 -3.50
N PHE A 32 -4.91 2.70 -2.33
CA PHE A 32 -4.92 1.34 -1.78
C PHE A 32 -6.18 1.12 -0.95
N VAL A 33 -6.86 0.00 -1.21
CA VAL A 33 -8.11 -0.37 -0.53
C VAL A 33 -7.84 -1.55 0.40
N ALA A 34 -7.93 -1.31 1.69
CA ALA A 34 -7.85 -2.32 2.74
C ALA A 34 -9.26 -2.72 3.17
N MET A 35 -9.73 -3.90 2.74
CA MET A 35 -11.05 -4.43 3.08
C MET A 35 -11.09 -5.96 3.09
N SER A 36 -12.15 -6.56 3.62
CA SER A 36 -12.37 -8.01 3.58
C SER A 36 -12.68 -8.46 2.15
N CYS A 37 -11.98 -9.51 1.66
CA CYS A 37 -12.26 -10.17 0.37
C CYS A 37 -13.45 -11.13 0.44
N SER A 38 -14.39 -10.91 1.34
CA SER A 38 -15.54 -11.81 1.49
C SER A 38 -16.58 -11.50 0.40
N GLU A 39 -17.26 -12.55 -0.07
CA GLU A 39 -18.22 -12.45 -1.18
C GLU A 39 -19.33 -11.41 -0.92
N ASP A 40 -19.74 -11.25 0.34
CA ASP A 40 -20.76 -10.28 0.78
C ASP A 40 -20.34 -8.81 0.59
N LEU A 41 -19.04 -8.53 0.47
CA LEU A 41 -18.53 -7.19 0.23
C LEU A 41 -18.02 -6.98 -1.21
N SER A 42 -18.03 -8.04 -2.03
CA SER A 42 -17.53 -7.98 -3.42
C SER A 42 -18.27 -6.93 -4.25
N GLU A 43 -19.59 -6.86 -4.13
CA GLU A 43 -20.41 -5.88 -4.84
C GLU A 43 -20.15 -4.44 -4.36
N ILE A 44 -19.95 -4.26 -3.05
CA ILE A 44 -19.62 -2.95 -2.46
C ILE A 44 -18.27 -2.45 -2.99
N TYR A 45 -17.29 -3.35 -3.13
CA TYR A 45 -16.03 -3.02 -3.75
C TYR A 45 -16.19 -2.68 -5.22
N GLU A 46 -16.72 -3.62 -6.02
CA GLU A 46 -16.73 -3.53 -7.48
C GLU A 46 -17.63 -2.41 -8.00
N GLN A 47 -18.82 -2.22 -7.45
CA GLN A 47 -19.78 -1.21 -7.94
C GLN A 47 -19.74 0.10 -7.15
N GLY A 48 -19.09 0.12 -5.98
CA GLY A 48 -19.05 1.28 -5.09
C GLY A 48 -17.65 1.89 -5.03
N ILE A 49 -16.79 1.28 -4.20
CA ILE A 49 -15.47 1.85 -3.87
C ILE A 49 -14.60 2.00 -5.12
N LYS A 50 -14.51 0.95 -5.93
CA LYS A 50 -13.66 0.90 -7.13
C LYS A 50 -14.09 1.94 -8.17
N GLU A 51 -15.38 1.99 -8.49
CA GLU A 51 -15.93 2.96 -9.44
C GLU A 51 -15.72 4.40 -8.95
N ALA A 52 -15.96 4.67 -7.67
CA ALA A 52 -15.75 6.00 -7.10
C ALA A 52 -14.28 6.46 -7.20
N ILE A 53 -13.32 5.58 -6.92
CA ILE A 53 -11.89 5.86 -7.07
C ILE A 53 -11.55 6.19 -8.53
N ILE A 54 -12.07 5.42 -9.48
CA ILE A 54 -11.83 5.62 -10.91
C ILE A 54 -12.45 6.95 -11.39
N GLU A 55 -13.67 7.27 -10.96
CA GLU A 55 -14.39 8.49 -11.32
C GLU A 55 -13.62 9.75 -10.92
N VAL A 56 -12.98 9.75 -9.74
CA VAL A 56 -12.17 10.88 -9.27
C VAL A 56 -10.72 10.87 -9.82
N GLY A 57 -10.42 9.97 -10.75
CA GLY A 57 -9.17 9.95 -11.52
C GLY A 57 -7.99 9.23 -10.85
N TYR A 58 -8.28 8.34 -9.89
CA TYR A 58 -7.29 7.51 -9.20
C TYR A 58 -7.37 6.05 -9.66
N GLU A 59 -6.34 5.27 -9.31
CA GLU A 59 -6.15 3.87 -9.67
C GLU A 59 -6.35 3.00 -8.42
N PRO A 60 -7.43 2.19 -8.33
CA PRO A 60 -7.68 1.35 -7.18
C PRO A 60 -6.69 0.17 -7.14
N ILE A 61 -6.08 -0.06 -5.98
CA ILE A 61 -5.25 -1.21 -5.67
C ILE A 61 -5.93 -2.01 -4.57
N PHE A 62 -6.40 -3.20 -4.92
CA PHE A 62 -6.98 -4.17 -3.99
C PHE A 62 -6.26 -5.49 -4.19
N ILE A 63 -5.75 -6.05 -3.09
CA ILE A 63 -4.97 -7.29 -3.11
C ILE A 63 -5.82 -8.38 -2.47
N GLU A 64 -6.29 -9.30 -3.30
CA GLU A 64 -7.01 -10.48 -2.84
C GLU A 64 -6.02 -11.55 -2.36
N LYS A 65 -6.21 -12.04 -1.13
CA LYS A 65 -5.27 -12.97 -0.49
C LYS A 65 -5.26 -14.37 -1.06
N GLU A 66 -6.30 -14.76 -1.80
CA GLU A 66 -6.45 -16.13 -2.30
C GLU A 66 -5.56 -16.42 -3.52
N GLU A 67 -4.99 -15.38 -4.14
CA GLU A 67 -4.04 -15.49 -5.24
C GLU A 67 -2.60 -15.11 -4.80
N HIS A 68 -1.77 -16.13 -4.52
CA HIS A 68 -0.28 -16.15 -4.60
C HIS A 68 0.62 -15.77 -3.39
N ASN A 69 1.50 -16.74 -3.08
CA ASN A 69 2.94 -16.68 -2.71
C ASN A 69 3.43 -16.10 -1.37
N GLU A 70 4.61 -16.61 -0.95
CA GLU A 70 5.36 -16.29 0.28
C GLU A 70 5.70 -14.79 0.49
N LYS A 71 5.36 -13.91 -0.46
CA LYS A 71 5.74 -12.48 -0.47
C LYS A 71 4.56 -11.50 -0.53
N ILE A 72 3.33 -11.97 -0.31
CA ILE A 72 2.14 -11.10 -0.35
C ILE A 72 2.26 -9.89 0.60
N CYS A 73 2.88 -10.08 1.77
CA CYS A 73 3.12 -9.00 2.72
C CYS A 73 4.07 -7.92 2.16
N ASP A 74 5.11 -8.30 1.43
CA ASP A 74 6.04 -7.36 0.81
C ASP A 74 5.33 -6.50 -0.24
N LEU A 75 4.44 -7.12 -1.03
CA LEU A 75 3.61 -6.41 -2.00
C LEU A 75 2.66 -5.42 -1.32
N ILE A 76 1.93 -5.85 -0.28
CA ILE A 76 1.04 -4.98 0.50
C ILE A 76 1.81 -3.77 1.04
N ILE A 77 2.97 -4.00 1.67
CA ILE A 77 3.79 -2.92 2.22
C ILE A 77 4.27 -1.97 1.12
N ALA A 78 4.69 -2.50 -0.04
CA ALA A 78 5.15 -1.70 -1.16
C ALA A 78 4.01 -0.84 -1.74
N GLU A 79 2.83 -1.40 -1.92
CA GLU A 79 1.67 -0.69 -2.46
C GLU A 79 1.12 0.35 -1.48
N ILE A 80 1.08 0.08 -0.17
CA ILE A 80 0.74 1.09 0.84
C ILE A 80 1.73 2.26 0.79
N ARG A 81 3.04 2.01 0.67
CA ARG A 81 4.05 3.08 0.57
C ARG A 81 3.95 3.88 -0.73
N ALA A 82 3.48 3.25 -1.80
CA ALA A 82 3.40 3.87 -3.13
C ALA A 82 2.04 4.53 -3.40
N CYS A 83 1.02 4.29 -2.57
CA CYS A 83 -0.29 4.91 -2.72
C CYS A 83 -0.28 6.36 -2.24
N LYS A 84 -1.20 7.15 -2.79
CA LYS A 84 -1.41 8.53 -2.37
C LYS A 84 -2.29 8.62 -1.13
N PHE A 85 -3.29 7.75 -1.07
CA PHE A 85 -4.17 7.62 0.07
C PHE A 85 -4.74 6.20 0.13
N LEU A 86 -5.24 5.87 1.31
CA LEU A 86 -5.73 4.55 1.67
C LEU A 86 -7.21 4.66 2.04
N ILE A 87 -8.04 3.74 1.55
CA ILE A 87 -9.41 3.54 2.02
C ILE A 87 -9.44 2.28 2.88
N VAL A 88 -10.06 2.35 4.06
CA VAL A 88 -10.14 1.24 5.01
C VAL A 88 -11.58 0.94 5.33
N ASP A 89 -12.02 -0.27 4.99
CA ASP A 89 -13.29 -0.83 5.44
C ASP A 89 -13.04 -1.88 6.53
N VAL A 90 -13.46 -1.58 7.76
CA VAL A 90 -13.26 -2.45 8.93
C VAL A 90 -14.43 -3.41 9.18
N THR A 91 -15.32 -3.59 8.21
CA THR A 91 -16.43 -4.54 8.28
C THR A 91 -15.87 -5.96 8.44
N GLY A 92 -16.51 -6.76 9.30
CA GLY A 92 -16.02 -8.11 9.62
C GLY A 92 -14.74 -8.16 10.46
N GLN A 93 -14.19 -7.02 10.89
CA GLN A 93 -13.12 -6.94 11.90
C GLN A 93 -11.87 -7.76 11.56
N ARG A 94 -11.44 -7.70 10.29
CA ARG A 94 -10.32 -8.50 9.79
C ARG A 94 -8.98 -7.99 10.32
N GLN A 95 -8.20 -8.88 10.92
CA GLN A 95 -6.88 -8.55 11.51
C GLN A 95 -5.91 -7.91 10.51
N ASN A 96 -5.93 -8.34 9.24
CA ASN A 96 -5.05 -7.77 8.23
C ASN A 96 -5.42 -6.35 7.85
N VAL A 97 -6.71 -6.03 7.79
CA VAL A 97 -7.16 -4.67 7.52
C VAL A 97 -6.69 -3.72 8.62
N TYR A 98 -6.74 -4.17 9.89
CA TYR A 98 -6.17 -3.41 11.00
C TYR A 98 -4.65 -3.24 10.90
N TYR A 99 -3.93 -4.27 10.46
CA TYR A 99 -2.49 -4.19 10.22
C TYR A 99 -2.17 -3.18 9.12
N GLU A 100 -2.86 -3.26 7.97
CA GLU A 100 -2.68 -2.38 6.82
C GLU A 100 -2.98 -0.92 7.20
N ALA A 101 -4.08 -0.67 7.89
CA ALA A 101 -4.45 0.65 8.41
C ALA A 101 -3.43 1.18 9.42
N GLY A 102 -2.99 0.34 10.38
CA GLY A 102 -2.01 0.72 11.38
C GLY A 102 -0.63 0.98 10.79
N PHE A 103 -0.22 0.19 9.80
CA PHE A 103 1.02 0.38 9.07
C PHE A 103 1.01 1.70 8.29
N ALA A 104 -0.06 1.96 7.53
CA ALA A 104 -0.24 3.22 6.82
C ALA A 104 -0.24 4.42 7.78
N HIS A 105 -0.97 4.33 8.89
CA HIS A 105 -1.01 5.38 9.91
C HIS A 105 0.38 5.67 10.51
N GLY A 106 1.21 4.64 10.70
CA GLY A 106 2.56 4.78 11.21
C GLY A 106 3.57 5.41 10.24
N LEU A 107 3.23 5.52 8.95
CA LEU A 107 4.09 6.18 7.94
C LEU A 107 4.00 7.72 7.98
N GLY A 108 2.93 8.27 8.57
CA GLY A 108 2.64 9.72 8.60
C GLY A 108 2.05 10.22 7.29
#